data_AF-A0A1F8YNH8-F1
#
_entry.id   AF-A0A1F8YNH8-F1
#
_cell.length_a   1.000
_cell.length_b   1.000
_cell.length_c   1.000
_cell.angle_alpha   90.00
_cell.angle_beta   90.00
_cell.angle_gamma   90.00
#
_symmetry.space_group_name_H-M   'P 1'
#
loop_
_entity.id
_entity.type
_entity.pdbx_description
1 polymer ?
#
loop_
_entity_poly.entity_id
_entity_poly.type
_entity_poly.pdbx_seq_one_letter_code
_entity_poly.pdbx_strand_id
1 'polypeptide(L)'
;MIDRMQALLEAERAGVQCLAAMADGTPAGEKKDFLVFLRDDEGRFCGGLYRLIQARGGTPTDKVGAFVEKVLALPGEAERLALLIKGQAWVVRKIDEIPPAEMNPEEKAFFADMKEAHVVNIEACRKYLPAAG
;
A
#
# COMPACT_ATOMS: atom_id res chain seq x y z
N MET A 1 1.95 -8.01 -17.48
CA MET A 1 2.54 -8.08 -16.12
C MET A 1 3.25 -6.79 -15.70
N ILE A 2 4.28 -6.31 -16.40
CA ILE A 2 5.08 -5.13 -15.97
C ILE A 2 4.19 -3.92 -15.64
N ASP A 3 3.25 -3.55 -16.50
CA ASP A 3 2.35 -2.40 -16.24
C ASP A 3 1.48 -2.59 -15.00
N ARG A 4 1.09 -3.83 -14.68
CA ARG A 4 0.34 -4.14 -13.45
C ARG A 4 1.21 -3.95 -12.22
N MET A 5 2.46 -4.43 -12.27
CA MET A 5 3.44 -4.21 -11.20
C MET A 5 3.79 -2.73 -11.03
N GLN A 6 3.86 -1.96 -12.13
CA GLN A 6 4.09 -0.51 -12.06
C GLN A 6 2.92 0.19 -11.36
N ALA A 7 1.68 -0.16 -11.70
CA ALA A 7 0.50 0.41 -11.03
C ALA A 7 0.46 0.08 -9.54
N LEU A 8 0.87 -1.13 -9.14
CA LEU A 8 1.04 -1.50 -7.75
C LEU A 8 2.17 -0.69 -7.10
N LEU A 9 3.33 -0.56 -7.76
CA LEU A 9 4.47 0.19 -7.23
C LEU A 9 4.15 1.67 -6.99
N GLU A 10 3.40 2.29 -7.91
CA GLU A 10 2.91 3.65 -7.74
C GLU A 10 1.95 3.80 -6.54
N ALA A 11 1.14 2.76 -6.27
CA ALA A 11 0.22 2.71 -5.13
C ALA A 11 0.97 2.53 -3.81
N GLU A 12 1.91 1.60 -3.72
CA GLU A 12 2.74 1.38 -2.51
C GLU A 12 3.53 2.64 -2.15
N ARG A 13 4.11 3.33 -3.14
CA ARG A 13 4.80 4.60 -2.89
C ARG A 13 3.85 5.68 -2.38
N ALA A 14 2.64 5.73 -2.91
CA ALA A 14 1.62 6.64 -2.39
C ALA A 14 1.25 6.28 -0.94
N GLY A 15 1.16 4.98 -0.61
CA GLY A 15 0.99 4.48 0.75
C GLY A 15 2.10 4.95 1.68
N VAL A 16 3.36 4.74 1.31
CA VAL A 16 4.54 5.23 2.05
C VAL A 16 4.44 6.73 2.35
N GLN A 17 4.13 7.55 1.36
CA GLN A 17 4.04 9.01 1.55
C GLN A 17 2.87 9.42 2.43
N CYS A 18 1.70 8.80 2.26
CA CYS A 18 0.53 9.08 3.09
C CYS A 18 0.81 8.73 4.56
N LEU A 19 1.35 7.53 4.80
CA LEU A 19 1.63 7.03 6.14
C LEU A 19 2.75 7.83 6.82
N ALA A 20 3.79 8.24 6.08
CA ALA A 20 4.82 9.13 6.60
C ALA A 20 4.22 10.48 7.05
N ALA A 21 3.43 11.13 6.20
CA ALA A 21 2.80 12.41 6.53
C ALA A 21 1.82 12.29 7.72
N MET A 22 1.07 11.19 7.81
CA MET A 22 0.20 10.91 8.96
C MET A 22 0.99 10.67 10.25
N ALA A 23 2.08 9.90 10.18
CA ALA A 23 2.94 9.62 11.34
C ALA A 23 3.66 10.88 11.85
N ASP A 24 4.08 11.77 10.95
CA ASP A 24 4.72 13.04 11.30
C ASP A 24 3.76 13.98 12.04
N GLY A 25 2.48 13.98 11.66
CA GLY A 25 1.42 14.72 12.35
C GLY A 25 0.90 14.06 13.63
N THR A 26 1.33 12.83 13.94
CA THR A 26 0.84 12.07 15.11
C THR A 26 1.83 12.18 16.28
N PRO A 27 1.37 12.47 17.51
CA PRO A 27 2.22 12.43 18.71
C PRO A 27 2.88 11.07 18.92
N ALA A 28 4.01 11.03 19.64
CA ALA A 28 4.66 9.78 19.98
C ALA A 28 3.73 8.86 20.80
N GLY A 29 3.75 7.56 20.48
CA GLY A 29 2.93 6.54 21.10
C GLY A 29 2.48 5.47 20.10
N GLU A 30 1.68 4.52 20.60
CA GLU A 30 1.27 3.31 19.88
C GLU A 30 0.72 3.59 18.47
N LYS A 31 -0.07 4.66 18.31
CA LYS A 31 -0.63 5.03 17.01
C LYS A 31 0.43 5.45 16.00
N LYS A 32 1.43 6.23 16.42
CA LYS A 32 2.54 6.64 15.56
C LYS A 32 3.37 5.42 15.17
N ASP A 33 3.66 4.55 16.13
CA ASP A 33 4.42 3.32 15.90
C ASP A 33 3.69 2.41 14.91
N PHE A 34 2.36 2.30 15.02
CA PHE A 34 1.53 1.58 14.07
C PHE A 34 1.57 2.18 12.65
N LEU A 35 1.46 3.51 12.51
CA LEU A 35 1.57 4.18 11.20
C LEU A 35 2.96 3.99 10.56
N VAL A 36 4.02 4.01 11.38
CA VAL A 36 5.39 3.71 10.94
C VAL A 36 5.53 2.26 10.50
N PHE A 37 4.98 1.32 11.26
CA PHE A 37 4.95 -0.10 10.90
C PHE A 37 4.30 -0.31 9.52
N LEU A 38 3.11 0.27 9.30
CA LEU A 38 2.43 0.19 8.01
C LEU A 38 3.30 0.77 6.89
N ARG A 39 3.92 1.94 7.11
CA ARG A 39 4.78 2.60 6.12
C ARG A 39 5.93 1.70 5.69
N ASP A 40 6.56 1.03 6.66
CA ASP A 40 7.71 0.18 6.40
C ASP A 40 7.31 -1.08 5.61
N ASP A 41 6.10 -1.60 5.82
CA ASP A 41 5.52 -2.67 5.00
C ASP A 41 5.28 -2.21 3.55
N GLU A 42 4.66 -1.04 3.32
CA GLU A 42 4.52 -0.47 1.96
C GLU A 42 5.89 -0.29 1.29
N GLY A 43 6.89 0.17 2.06
CA GLY A 43 8.26 0.34 1.58
C GLY A 43 8.93 -0.98 1.18
N ARG A 44 8.67 -2.05 1.96
CA ARG A 44 9.12 -3.42 1.64
C ARG A 44 8.52 -3.90 0.32
N PHE A 45 7.23 -3.66 0.09
CA PHE A 45 6.57 -4.02 -1.17
C PHE A 45 7.03 -3.18 -2.36
N CYS A 46 7.31 -1.88 -2.17
CA CYS A 46 7.96 -1.04 -3.18
C CYS A 46 9.26 -1.70 -3.67
N GLY A 47 10.14 -2.09 -2.73
CA GLY A 47 11.41 -2.72 -3.06
C GLY A 47 11.26 -4.08 -3.76
N GLY A 48 10.26 -4.86 -3.36
CA GLY A 48 9.92 -6.13 -4.02
C GLY A 48 9.44 -5.94 -5.46
N LEU A 49 8.45 -5.08 -5.68
CA LEU A 49 7.90 -4.78 -7.00
C LEU A 49 8.96 -4.20 -7.94
N TYR A 50 9.82 -3.31 -7.43
CA TYR A 50 10.94 -2.75 -8.18
C TYR A 50 11.83 -3.86 -8.74
N ARG A 51 12.23 -4.83 -7.90
CA ARG A 51 13.07 -5.96 -8.31
C ARG A 51 12.36 -6.88 -9.32
N LEU A 52 11.08 -7.19 -9.10
CA LEU A 52 10.31 -8.04 -10.01
C LEU A 52 10.13 -7.41 -11.40
N ILE A 53 9.92 -6.09 -11.47
CA ILE A 53 9.86 -5.35 -12.74
C ILE A 53 11.20 -5.46 -13.49
N GLN A 54 12.33 -5.25 -12.80
CA GLN A 54 13.66 -5.40 -13.39
C GLN A 54 13.93 -6.83 -13.86
N ALA A 55 13.56 -7.84 -13.07
CA ALA A 55 13.72 -9.25 -13.42
C ALA A 55 12.96 -9.63 -14.70
N ARG A 56 11.85 -8.93 -15.00
CA ARG A 56 11.10 -9.08 -16.25
C ARG A 56 11.64 -8.25 -17.43
N GLY A 57 12.74 -7.54 -17.24
CA GLY A 57 13.32 -6.64 -18.26
C GLY A 57 12.60 -5.28 -18.36
N GLY A 58 11.73 -4.95 -17.41
CA GLY A 58 11.11 -3.63 -17.31
C GLY A 58 12.01 -2.61 -16.62
N THR A 59 11.73 -1.32 -16.82
CA THR A 59 12.37 -0.23 -16.07
C THR A 59 11.35 0.32 -15.06
N PRO A 60 11.55 0.12 -13.74
CA PRO A 60 10.67 0.70 -12.74
C PRO A 60 10.62 2.23 -12.90
N THR A 61 9.43 2.81 -12.84
CA THR A 61 9.30 4.28 -12.84
C THR A 61 9.56 4.83 -11.44
N ASP A 62 9.68 6.15 -11.28
CA ASP A 62 9.68 6.85 -9.98
C ASP A 62 8.34 7.55 -9.68
N LYS A 63 7.28 7.18 -10.41
CA LYS A 63 5.98 7.80 -10.26
C LYS A 63 5.36 7.47 -8.91
N VAL A 64 4.58 8.42 -8.42
CA VAL A 64 3.73 8.34 -7.24
C VAL A 64 2.33 8.71 -7.69
N GLY A 65 1.34 7.87 -7.39
CA GLY A 65 -0.02 8.11 -7.85
C GLY A 65 -0.64 9.36 -7.22
N ALA A 66 -1.60 9.98 -7.91
CA ALA A 66 -2.40 11.12 -7.40
C ALA A 66 -3.25 10.79 -6.14
N PHE A 67 -3.12 9.58 -5.60
CA PHE A 67 -3.76 9.17 -4.36
C PHE A 67 -3.24 9.96 -3.16
N VAL A 68 -1.96 10.33 -3.14
CA VAL A 68 -1.36 11.12 -2.05
C VAL A 68 -2.09 12.45 -1.85
N GLU A 69 -2.28 13.20 -2.94
CA GLU A 69 -2.98 14.49 -2.92
C GLU A 69 -4.41 14.34 -2.37
N LYS A 70 -5.12 13.28 -2.78
CA LYS A 70 -6.49 13.01 -2.33
C LYS A 70 -6.56 12.70 -0.84
N VAL A 71 -5.62 11.90 -0.32
CA VAL A 71 -5.57 11.58 1.12
C VAL A 71 -5.25 12.84 1.91
N LEU A 72 -4.17 13.54 1.56
CA LEU A 72 -3.70 14.69 2.35
C LEU A 72 -4.65 15.89 2.29
N ALA A 73 -5.46 16.02 1.24
CA ALA A 73 -6.50 17.04 1.15
C ALA A 73 -7.66 16.84 2.15
N LEU A 74 -7.83 15.64 2.71
CA LEU A 74 -8.87 15.40 3.72
C LEU A 74 -8.50 16.08 5.05
N PRO A 75 -9.42 16.80 5.68
CA PRO A 75 -9.14 17.53 6.93
C PRO A 75 -9.01 16.60 8.14
N GLY A 76 -9.78 15.51 8.18
CA GLY A 76 -9.84 14.60 9.33
C GLY A 76 -8.88 13.41 9.23
N GLU A 77 -8.27 13.04 10.35
CA GLU A 77 -7.43 11.84 10.42
C GLU A 77 -8.21 10.54 10.14
N ALA A 78 -9.43 10.42 10.68
CA ALA A 78 -10.30 9.28 10.41
C ALA A 78 -10.67 9.19 8.91
N GLU A 79 -10.87 10.32 8.24
CA GLU A 79 -11.17 10.36 6.81
C GLU A 79 -9.95 9.92 5.97
N ARG A 80 -8.76 10.41 6.33
CA ARG A 80 -7.49 9.98 5.73
C ARG A 80 -7.29 8.48 5.86
N LEU A 81 -7.50 7.94 7.07
CA LEU A 81 -7.36 6.51 7.33
C LEU A 81 -8.41 5.67 6.59
N ALA A 82 -9.66 6.15 6.54
CA ALA A 82 -10.72 5.49 5.78
C ALA A 82 -10.43 5.45 4.27
N LEU A 83 -9.84 6.52 3.72
CA LEU A 83 -9.40 6.53 2.33
C LEU A 83 -8.19 5.62 2.11
N LEU A 84 -7.23 5.59 3.04
CA LEU A 84 -6.10 4.67 3.01
C LEU A 84 -6.55 3.21 2.98
N ILE A 85 -7.54 2.83 3.81
CA ILE A 85 -8.17 1.49 3.78
C ILE A 85 -8.74 1.16 2.40
N LYS A 86 -9.37 2.13 1.72
CA LYS A 86 -9.86 1.92 0.34
C LYS A 86 -8.72 1.72 -0.65
N GLY A 87 -7.59 2.42 -0.46
CA GLY A 87 -6.36 2.21 -1.23
C GLY A 87 -5.81 0.79 -1.05
N GLN A 88 -5.70 0.33 0.20
CA GLN A 88 -5.26 -1.03 0.53
C GLN A 88 -6.17 -2.10 -0.09
N ALA A 89 -7.49 -1.92 0.00
CA ALA A 89 -8.45 -2.83 -0.61
C ALA A 89 -8.35 -2.84 -2.15
N TRP A 90 -8.01 -1.69 -2.76
CA TRP A 90 -7.75 -1.62 -4.19
C TRP A 90 -6.51 -2.43 -4.59
N VAL A 91 -5.43 -2.38 -3.80
CA VAL A 91 -4.21 -3.20 -4.01
C VAL A 91 -4.55 -4.69 -3.98
N VAL A 92 -5.26 -5.14 -2.94
CA VAL A 92 -5.73 -6.53 -2.82
C VAL A 92 -6.50 -6.97 -4.07
N ARG A 93 -7.46 -6.16 -4.51
CA ARG A 93 -8.23 -6.43 -5.74
C ARG A 93 -7.34 -6.48 -6.97
N LYS A 94 -6.34 -5.60 -7.09
CA LYS A 94 -5.42 -5.57 -8.23
C LYS A 94 -4.53 -6.79 -8.30
N ILE A 95 -4.13 -7.34 -7.16
CA ILE A 95 -3.42 -8.61 -7.09
C ILE A 95 -4.34 -9.76 -7.53
N ASP A 96 -5.60 -9.78 -7.08
CA ASP A 96 -6.58 -10.80 -7.47
C ASP A 96 -6.95 -10.78 -8.97
N GLU A 97 -6.79 -9.63 -9.62
CA GLU A 97 -6.97 -9.49 -11.07
C GLU A 97 -5.80 -10.04 -11.90
N ILE A 98 -4.69 -10.45 -11.28
CA ILE A 98 -3.53 -11.01 -11.98
C ILE A 98 -3.77 -12.50 -12.26
N PRO A 99 -3.79 -12.94 -13.53
CA PRO A 99 -4.00 -14.36 -13.84
C PRO A 99 -2.85 -15.24 -13.28
N PRO A 100 -3.14 -16.33 -12.55
CA PRO A 100 -2.11 -17.19 -11.98
C PRO A 100 -1.16 -17.85 -12.99
N ALA A 101 -1.59 -17.98 -14.25
CA ALA A 101 -0.79 -18.50 -15.35
C ALA A 101 0.27 -17.50 -15.85
N GLU A 102 0.11 -16.20 -15.58
CA GLU A 102 1.08 -15.16 -15.96
C GLU A 102 2.20 -14.98 -14.92
N MET A 103 2.07 -15.60 -13.74
CA MET A 103 2.99 -15.47 -12.61
C MET A 103 3.96 -16.65 -12.52
N ASN A 104 5.24 -16.35 -12.30
CA ASN A 104 6.24 -17.34 -11.91
C ASN A 104 6.12 -17.68 -10.41
N PRO A 105 6.84 -18.70 -9.88
CA PRO A 105 6.74 -19.08 -8.47
C PRO A 105 7.13 -17.97 -7.48
N GLU A 106 8.15 -17.17 -7.79
CA GLU A 106 8.61 -16.07 -6.93
C GLU A 106 7.53 -14.98 -6.81
N GLU A 107 6.91 -14.61 -7.93
CA GLU A 107 5.84 -13.63 -7.98
C GLU A 107 4.59 -14.11 -7.25
N LYS A 108 4.25 -15.40 -7.38
CA LYS A 108 3.12 -15.98 -6.64
C LYS A 108 3.33 -15.84 -5.14
N ALA A 109 4.53 -16.16 -4.64
CA ALA A 109 4.86 -16.02 -3.24
C ALA A 109 4.83 -14.55 -2.81
N PHE A 110 5.45 -13.66 -3.58
CA PHE A 110 5.48 -12.23 -3.30
C PHE A 110 4.07 -11.60 -3.25
N PHE A 111 3.23 -11.87 -4.26
CA PHE A 111 1.88 -11.32 -4.31
C PHE A 111 0.95 -11.93 -3.26
N ALA A 112 1.15 -13.19 -2.86
CA ALA A 112 0.42 -13.79 -1.75
C ALA A 112 0.74 -13.09 -0.42
N ASP A 113 2.02 -12.90 -0.11
CA ASP A 113 2.48 -12.16 1.07
C ASP A 113 1.99 -10.71 1.06
N MET A 114 2.12 -10.04 -0.08
CA MET A 114 1.63 -8.66 -0.25
C MET A 114 0.12 -8.54 0.00
N LYS A 115 -0.67 -9.47 -0.55
CA LYS A 115 -2.11 -9.51 -0.34
C LYS A 115 -2.46 -9.76 1.13
N GLU A 116 -1.80 -10.72 1.77
CA GLU A 116 -2.06 -11.07 3.17
C GLU A 116 -1.78 -9.88 4.10
N ALA A 117 -0.62 -9.24 3.94
CA ALA A 117 -0.26 -8.05 4.71
C ALA A 117 -1.29 -6.94 4.57
N HIS A 118 -1.74 -6.65 3.34
CA HIS A 118 -2.76 -5.63 3.10
C HIS A 118 -4.11 -5.96 3.76
N VAL A 119 -4.53 -7.23 3.74
CA VAL A 119 -5.75 -7.65 4.44
C VAL A 119 -5.63 -7.44 5.95
N VAL A 120 -4.49 -7.83 6.54
CA VAL A 120 -4.22 -7.61 7.97
C VAL A 120 -4.18 -6.12 8.30
N ASN A 121 -3.53 -5.31 7.46
CA ASN A 121 -3.42 -3.86 7.63
C ASN A 121 -4.79 -3.19 7.58
N ILE A 122 -5.68 -3.61 6.68
CA ILE A 122 -7.06 -3.12 6.60
C ILE A 122 -7.80 -3.35 7.92
N GLU A 123 -7.76 -4.58 8.45
CA GLU A 123 -8.44 -4.89 9.71
C GLU A 123 -7.82 -4.17 10.91
N ALA A 124 -6.50 -4.00 10.93
CA ALA A 124 -5.81 -3.22 11.95
C ALA A 124 -6.19 -1.73 11.90
N CYS A 125 -6.22 -1.12 10.71
CA CYS A 125 -6.62 0.28 10.52
C CYS A 125 -8.06 0.53 10.95
N ARG A 126 -8.99 -0.41 10.69
CA ARG A 126 -10.40 -0.28 11.09
C ARG A 126 -10.59 -0.09 12.59
N LYS A 127 -9.68 -0.60 13.43
CA LYS A 127 -9.74 -0.41 14.89
C LYS A 127 -9.56 1.05 15.32
N TYR A 128 -8.95 1.88 14.48
CA TYR A 128 -8.74 3.31 14.72
C TYR A 128 -9.79 4.20 14.06
N LEU A 129 -10.76 3.62 13.35
CA LEU A 129 -11.93 4.36 12.86
C LEU A 129 -13.01 4.43 13.95
N PRO A 130 -13.78 5.53 14.02
CA PRO A 130 -14.97 5.56 14.87
C PRO A 130 -15.94 4.44 14.45
N ALA A 131 -16.66 3.88 15.42
CA ALA A 131 -17.74 2.95 15.14
C ALA A 131 -18.72 3.59 14.15
N ALA A 132 -19.09 2.87 13.09
CA ALA A 132 -20.16 3.31 12.21
C ALA A 132 -21.42 3.44 13.06
N GLY A 133 -21.89 4.68 13.23
CA GLY A 133 -23.15 4.99 13.89
C GLY A 133 -24.35 4.53 13.10
#